data_AF-A0AAV0WV28-F1
#
_entry.id   AF-A0AAV0WV28-F1
#
_cell.length_a   1.000
_cell.length_b   1.000
_cell.length_c   1.000
_cell.angle_alpha   90.00
_cell.angle_beta   90.00
_cell.angle_gamma   90.00
#
_symmetry.space_group_name_H-M   'P 1'
#
loop_
_entity.id
_entity.type
_entity.pdbx_description
1 polymer ?
#
loop_
_entity_poly.entity_id
_entity_poly.type
_entity_poly.pdbx_seq_one_letter_code
_entity_poly.pdbx_strand_id
1 'polypeptide(L)'
;MEQFIIGKKLYNNKVNFPQPRCLPGDEQGIPQPFIVVGDEAFALHTNLLRPFPGKSLNDKRRIFNYRLSRARQNIECSFSILYNKWRVFHSTLLVDPNFGVAITKAACVLHNFVRRRDGYNTEDAQICNMENITRRNGVGNSTSNAKDVRKYFVNYFNNPAYELSWQNRVI
;
A
#
# COMPACT_ATOMS: atom_id res chain seq x y z
N MET A 1 -4.92 -14.15 -9.71
CA MET A 1 -5.24 -12.69 -9.67
C MET A 1 -6.17 -12.24 -10.81
N GLU A 2 -6.37 -13.05 -11.85
CA GLU A 2 -7.34 -12.85 -12.95
C GLU A 2 -8.82 -12.96 -12.53
N GLN A 3 -9.15 -12.93 -11.23
CA GLN A 3 -10.53 -13.04 -10.74
C GLN A 3 -11.11 -11.72 -10.25
N PHE A 4 -10.29 -10.68 -9.97
CA PHE A 4 -10.78 -9.38 -9.51
C PHE A 4 -10.80 -8.32 -10.63
N ILE A 5 -11.94 -7.63 -10.77
CA ILE A 5 -12.20 -6.62 -11.83
C ILE A 5 -11.13 -5.53 -11.84
N ILE A 6 -10.71 -5.05 -10.66
CA ILE A 6 -9.71 -3.98 -10.56
C ILE A 6 -8.32 -4.44 -11.02
N GLY A 7 -7.93 -5.68 -10.70
CA GLY A 7 -6.65 -6.25 -11.13
C GLY A 7 -6.59 -6.36 -12.65
N LYS A 8 -7.65 -6.87 -13.28
CA LYS A 8 -7.75 -6.90 -14.76
C LYS A 8 -7.66 -5.51 -15.36
N LYS A 9 -8.36 -4.52 -14.80
CA LYS A 9 -8.29 -3.14 -15.30
C LYS A 9 -6.89 -2.57 -15.14
N LEU A 10 -6.23 -2.82 -14.02
CA LEU A 10 -4.89 -2.29 -13.72
C LEU A 10 -3.85 -2.79 -14.72
N TYR A 11 -3.76 -4.11 -14.91
CA TYR A 11 -2.77 -4.71 -15.83
C TYR A 11 -3.07 -4.46 -17.31
N ASN A 12 -4.31 -4.08 -17.65
CA ASN A 12 -4.70 -3.68 -19.00
C ASN A 12 -4.71 -2.17 -19.22
N ASN A 13 -4.16 -1.36 -18.30
CA ASN A 13 -4.16 0.11 -18.38
C ASN A 13 -5.56 0.73 -18.54
N LYS A 14 -6.59 0.11 -17.96
CA LYS A 14 -8.00 0.57 -17.98
C LYS A 14 -8.45 1.20 -16.65
N VAL A 15 -7.53 1.48 -15.74
CA VAL A 15 -7.81 2.26 -14.53
C VAL A 15 -7.56 3.74 -14.85
N ASN A 16 -8.53 4.59 -14.55
CA ASN A 16 -8.43 6.03 -14.75
C ASN A 16 -7.59 6.66 -13.64
N PHE A 17 -6.28 6.46 -13.69
CA PHE A 17 -5.35 7.22 -12.85
C PHE A 17 -5.26 8.67 -13.34
N PRO A 18 -4.99 9.63 -12.44
CA PRO A 18 -4.64 10.99 -12.85
C PRO A 18 -3.37 10.99 -13.70
N GLN A 19 -3.17 12.08 -14.46
CA GLN A 19 -1.95 12.27 -15.24
C GLN A 19 -0.71 12.26 -14.33
N PRO A 20 0.44 11.75 -14.81
CA PRO A 20 1.70 11.77 -14.07
C PRO A 20 2.06 13.16 -13.55
N ARG A 21 2.68 13.21 -12.37
CA ARG A 21 3.13 14.46 -11.74
C ARG A 21 4.54 14.29 -11.17
N CYS A 22 5.28 15.40 -11.07
CA CYS A 22 6.55 15.43 -10.37
C CYS A 22 6.36 15.07 -8.89
N LEU A 23 7.36 14.41 -8.29
CA LEU A 23 7.31 14.06 -6.88
C LEU A 23 7.52 15.31 -6.01
N PRO A 24 6.98 15.34 -4.78
CA PRO A 24 7.15 16.48 -3.88
C PRO A 24 8.63 16.83 -3.67
N GLY A 25 8.99 18.10 -3.86
CA GLY A 25 10.38 18.57 -3.73
C GLY A 25 11.28 18.26 -4.94
N ASP A 26 10.81 17.50 -5.93
CA ASP A 26 11.52 17.16 -7.17
C ASP A 26 10.78 17.71 -8.39
N GLU A 27 10.51 19.03 -8.36
CA GLU A 27 9.64 19.70 -9.35
C GLU A 27 10.23 19.73 -10.76
N GLN A 28 11.56 19.73 -10.88
CA GLN A 28 12.28 19.65 -12.15
C GLN A 28 12.55 18.21 -12.61
N GLY A 29 12.05 17.22 -11.85
CA GLY A 29 12.21 15.80 -12.14
C GLY A 29 11.32 15.29 -13.28
N ILE A 30 11.41 13.99 -13.55
CA ILE A 30 10.56 13.33 -14.55
C ILE A 30 9.20 13.03 -13.91
N PRO A 31 8.07 13.49 -14.49
CA PRO A 31 6.75 13.19 -13.95
C PRO A 31 6.52 11.69 -13.77
N GLN A 32 6.13 11.29 -12.56
CA GLN A 32 5.90 9.89 -12.21
C GLN A 32 4.41 9.56 -12.21
N PRO A 33 4.03 8.33 -12.61
CA PRO A 33 2.64 7.89 -12.55
C PRO A 33 2.17 7.75 -11.10
N PHE A 34 0.86 7.86 -10.90
CA PHE A 34 0.24 7.42 -9.65
C PHE A 34 0.33 5.89 -9.55
N ILE A 35 0.70 5.40 -8.36
CA ILE A 35 0.96 3.99 -8.12
C ILE A 35 0.08 3.44 -7.00
N VAL A 36 -0.24 2.15 -7.10
CA VAL A 36 -0.77 1.33 -6.02
C VAL A 36 0.40 0.64 -5.32
N VAL A 37 0.40 0.62 -3.99
CA VAL A 37 1.40 -0.13 -3.21
C VAL A 37 0.90 -1.57 -3.03
N GLY A 38 1.56 -2.51 -3.70
CA GLY A 38 1.28 -3.94 -3.63
C GLY A 38 2.23 -4.68 -2.70
N ASP A 39 1.83 -5.90 -2.31
CA ASP A 39 2.74 -6.88 -1.73
C ASP A 39 3.65 -7.54 -2.80
N GLU A 40 4.59 -8.37 -2.33
CA GLU A 40 5.54 -9.09 -3.19
C GLU A 40 4.87 -10.04 -4.20
N ALA A 41 3.66 -10.53 -3.91
CA ALA A 41 2.93 -11.49 -4.74
C ALA A 41 2.33 -10.85 -6.00
N PHE A 42 2.16 -9.52 -6.03
CA PHE A 42 1.69 -8.81 -7.21
C PHE A 42 2.77 -8.72 -8.28
N ALA A 43 2.40 -8.77 -9.57
CA ALA A 43 3.34 -8.48 -10.65
C ALA A 43 3.65 -6.97 -10.69
N LEU A 44 4.92 -6.60 -10.82
CA LEU A 44 5.37 -5.21 -10.93
C LEU A 44 4.78 -4.57 -12.21
N HIS A 45 4.19 -3.38 -12.06
CA HIS A 45 3.54 -2.64 -13.14
C HIS A 45 3.86 -1.13 -13.05
N THR A 46 3.69 -0.38 -14.14
CA THR A 46 3.91 1.08 -14.15
C THR A 46 3.11 1.80 -13.06
N ASN A 47 1.89 1.33 -12.78
CA ASN A 47 1.02 1.84 -11.72
C ASN A 47 0.93 0.93 -10.48
N LEU A 48 1.83 -0.05 -10.31
CA LEU A 48 1.88 -0.89 -9.11
C LEU A 48 3.33 -1.13 -8.71
N LEU A 49 3.72 -0.58 -7.55
CA LEU A 49 5.01 -0.86 -6.95
C LEU A 49 4.88 -1.99 -5.93
N ARG A 50 5.88 -2.87 -5.91
CA ARG A 50 6.03 -3.94 -4.94
C ARG A 50 7.43 -3.92 -4.34
N PRO A 51 7.62 -4.42 -3.10
CA PRO A 51 8.95 -4.56 -2.52
C PRO A 51 9.89 -5.38 -3.40
N PHE A 52 11.19 -5.12 -3.29
CA PHE A 52 12.20 -6.01 -3.85
C PHE A 52 12.14 -7.36 -3.12
N PRO A 53 12.10 -8.48 -3.86
CA PRO A 53 12.14 -9.81 -3.26
C PRO A 53 13.55 -10.11 -2.73
N GLY A 54 13.64 -11.04 -1.77
CA GLY A 54 14.91 -11.57 -1.27
C GLY A 54 15.39 -10.95 0.05
N LYS A 55 16.29 -11.67 0.74
CA LYS A 55 16.80 -11.30 2.08
C LYS A 55 18.08 -10.45 2.03
N SER A 56 18.91 -10.60 1.00
CA SER A 56 20.14 -9.82 0.84
C SER A 56 19.87 -8.62 -0.06
N LEU A 57 19.33 -7.55 0.55
CA LEU A 57 19.08 -6.28 -0.12
C LEU A 57 20.18 -5.29 0.24
N ASN A 58 20.64 -4.51 -0.73
CA ASN A 58 21.44 -3.34 -0.43
C ASN A 58 20.62 -2.29 0.33
N ASP A 59 21.29 -1.36 0.99
CA ASP A 59 20.64 -0.35 1.82
C ASP A 59 19.58 0.45 1.07
N LYS A 60 19.83 0.81 -0.19
CA LYS A 60 18.87 1.56 -1.01
C LYS A 60 17.55 0.83 -1.20
N ARG A 61 17.62 -0.48 -1.47
CA ARG A 61 16.44 -1.35 -1.61
C ARG A 61 15.77 -1.61 -0.28
N ARG A 62 16.54 -1.70 0.81
CA ARG A 62 16.03 -1.85 2.18
C ARG A 62 15.21 -0.64 2.61
N ILE A 63 15.73 0.57 2.40
CA ILE A 63 15.01 1.84 2.64
C ILE A 63 13.74 1.92 1.80
N PHE A 64 13.83 1.57 0.50
CA PHE A 64 12.66 1.54 -0.38
C PHE A 64 11.58 0.57 0.15
N ASN A 65 11.95 -0.68 0.45
CA ASN A 65 11.02 -1.67 0.99
C ASN A 65 10.39 -1.19 2.30
N TYR A 66 11.18 -0.59 3.20
CA TYR A 66 10.68 -0.08 4.45
C TYR A 66 9.67 1.05 4.28
N ARG A 67 9.91 1.99 3.36
CA ARG A 67 8.94 3.06 3.03
C ARG A 67 7.64 2.49 2.43
N LEU A 68 7.72 1.45 1.59
CA LEU A 68 6.54 0.74 1.09
C LEU A 68 5.76 0.04 2.21
N SER A 69 6.45 -0.64 3.11
CA SER A 69 5.83 -1.29 4.27
C SER A 69 5.14 -0.28 5.18
N ARG A 70 5.78 0.87 5.44
CA ARG A 70 5.19 1.97 6.22
C ARG A 70 3.94 2.54 5.56
N ALA A 71 3.92 2.68 4.22
CA ALA A 71 2.73 3.11 3.50
C ALA A 71 1.57 2.09 3.65
N ARG A 72 1.87 0.78 3.62
CA ARG A 72 0.89 -0.28 3.86
C ARG A 72 0.39 -0.34 5.31
N GLN A 73 1.26 -0.09 6.27
CA GLN A 73 0.92 -0.12 7.69
C GLN A 73 -0.28 0.78 8.01
N ASN A 74 -0.37 1.94 7.37
CA ASN A 74 -1.49 2.87 7.55
C ASN A 74 -2.86 2.24 7.21
N ILE A 75 -2.93 1.46 6.12
CA ILE A 75 -4.19 0.82 5.73
C ILE A 75 -4.46 -0.42 6.59
N GLU A 76 -3.43 -1.18 6.95
CA GLU A 76 -3.55 -2.32 7.87
C GLU A 76 -4.08 -1.88 9.23
N CYS A 77 -3.55 -0.79 9.81
CA CYS A 77 -4.07 -0.24 11.05
C CYS A 77 -5.51 0.24 10.93
N SER A 78 -5.85 0.91 9.82
CA SER A 78 -7.22 1.35 9.59
C SER A 78 -8.20 0.16 9.59
N PHE A 79 -7.81 -0.96 8.97
CA PHE A 79 -8.60 -2.18 9.00
C PHE A 79 -8.65 -2.83 10.39
N SER A 80 -7.54 -2.90 11.13
CA SER A 80 -7.51 -3.45 12.48
C SER A 80 -8.40 -2.65 13.44
N ILE A 81 -8.40 -1.32 13.36
CA ILE A 81 -9.30 -0.45 14.13
C ILE A 81 -10.76 -0.75 13.78
N LEU A 82 -11.08 -0.85 12.48
CA LEU A 82 -12.44 -1.14 12.03
C LEU A 82 -12.89 -2.54 12.51
N TYR A 83 -12.02 -3.54 12.38
CA TYR A 83 -12.25 -4.91 12.82
C TYR A 83 -12.53 -4.97 14.32
N ASN A 84 -11.63 -4.42 15.15
CA ASN A 84 -11.75 -4.45 16.61
C ASN A 84 -12.96 -3.65 17.12
N LYS A 85 -13.34 -2.57 16.42
CA LYS A 85 -14.51 -1.77 16.79
C LYS A 85 -15.82 -2.51 16.52
N TRP A 86 -15.91 -3.23 15.40
CA TRP A 86 -17.13 -3.87 14.94
C TRP A 86 -17.02 -5.39 15.01
N ARG A 87 -17.60 -5.96 16.07
CA ARG A 87 -17.60 -7.41 16.35
C ARG A 87 -18.11 -8.27 15.19
N VAL A 88 -18.89 -7.71 14.26
CA VAL A 88 -19.34 -8.40 13.04
C VAL A 88 -18.17 -8.95 12.21
N PHE A 89 -16.99 -8.33 12.27
CA PHE A 89 -15.81 -8.80 11.56
C PHE A 89 -15.01 -9.87 12.33
N HIS A 90 -15.28 -10.09 13.63
CA HIS A 90 -14.53 -11.04 14.44
C HIS A 90 -14.75 -12.51 14.04
N SER A 91 -15.77 -12.77 13.22
CA SER A 91 -16.06 -14.08 12.65
C SER A 91 -16.21 -13.99 11.14
N THR A 92 -16.12 -15.14 10.49
CA THR A 92 -16.40 -15.24 9.05
C THR A 92 -17.82 -14.78 8.76
N LEU A 93 -17.95 -13.85 7.80
CA LEU A 93 -19.25 -13.39 7.31
C LEU A 93 -19.91 -14.50 6.47
N LEU A 94 -20.83 -15.26 7.07
CA LEU A 94 -21.63 -16.29 6.40
C LEU A 94 -22.81 -15.67 5.62
N VAL A 95 -22.49 -14.79 4.67
CA VAL A 95 -23.48 -14.06 3.86
C VAL A 95 -23.05 -14.01 2.40
N ASP A 96 -23.98 -13.69 1.51
CA ASP A 96 -23.65 -13.43 0.11
C ASP A 96 -22.58 -12.31 -0.02
N PRO A 97 -21.61 -12.42 -0.95
CA PRO A 97 -20.57 -11.43 -1.12
C PRO A 97 -21.07 -9.98 -1.29
N ASN A 98 -22.21 -9.76 -1.95
CA ASN A 98 -22.76 -8.41 -2.11
C ASN A 98 -23.25 -7.84 -0.78
N PHE A 99 -23.85 -8.70 0.05
CA PHE A 99 -24.26 -8.30 1.40
C PHE A 99 -23.04 -8.08 2.31
N GLY A 100 -21.99 -8.89 2.17
CA GLY A 100 -20.71 -8.65 2.83
C GLY A 100 -20.13 -7.26 2.50
N VAL A 101 -20.16 -6.87 1.21
CA VAL A 101 -19.76 -5.52 0.78
C VAL A 101 -20.65 -4.43 1.41
N ALA A 102 -21.96 -4.67 1.54
CA ALA A 102 -22.87 -3.75 2.20
C ALA A 102 -22.55 -3.58 3.71
N ILE A 103 -22.26 -4.69 4.41
CA ILE A 103 -21.81 -4.67 5.82
C ILE A 103 -20.53 -3.85 5.96
N THR A 104 -19.52 -4.09 5.11
CA THR A 104 -18.27 -3.33 5.14
C THR A 104 -18.50 -1.83 4.92
N LYS A 105 -19.33 -1.46 3.94
CA LYS A 105 -19.67 -0.05 3.68
C LYS A 105 -20.41 0.58 4.86
N ALA A 106 -21.38 -0.12 5.44
CA ALA A 106 -22.12 0.35 6.60
C ALA A 106 -21.18 0.58 7.80
N ALA A 107 -20.25 -0.35 8.06
CA ALA A 107 -19.25 -0.21 9.11
C ALA A 107 -18.36 1.02 8.91
N CYS A 108 -17.93 1.33 7.67
CA CYS A 108 -17.16 2.55 7.38
C CYS A 108 -17.97 3.82 7.68
N VAL A 109 -19.24 3.87 7.28
CA VAL A 109 -20.13 5.02 7.53
C VAL A 109 -20.38 5.20 9.03
N LEU A 110 -20.69 4.12 9.74
CA LEU A 110 -20.89 4.14 11.19
C LEU A 110 -19.62 4.53 11.93
N HIS A 111 -18.45 4.06 11.46
CA HIS A 111 -17.16 4.46 12.03
C HIS A 111 -16.97 5.98 11.93
N ASN A 112 -17.23 6.57 10.75
CA ASN A 112 -17.15 8.02 10.57
C ASN A 112 -18.12 8.78 11.48
N PHE A 113 -19.33 8.27 11.69
CA PHE A 113 -20.30 8.86 12.61
C PHE A 113 -19.79 8.84 14.06
N VAL A 114 -19.31 7.68 14.53
CA VAL A 114 -18.73 7.53 15.87
C VAL A 114 -17.53 8.45 16.07
N ARG A 115 -16.62 8.54 15.09
CA ARG A 115 -15.44 9.44 15.18
C ARG A 115 -15.82 10.92 15.26
N ARG A 116 -16.90 11.33 14.59
CA ARG A 116 -17.42 12.71 14.68
C ARG A 116 -18.04 13.02 16.05
N ARG A 117 -18.70 12.04 16.66
CA ARG A 117 -19.38 12.19 17.96
C ARG A 117 -18.42 12.08 19.15
N ASP A 118 -17.55 11.06 19.13
CA ASP A 118 -16.74 10.64 20.29
C ASP A 118 -15.28 11.13 20.20
N GLY A 119 -14.88 11.72 19.07
CA GLY A 119 -13.53 12.24 18.87
C GLY A 119 -12.50 11.19 18.41
N TYR A 120 -11.24 11.64 18.31
CA TYR A 120 -10.12 10.84 17.82
C TYR A 120 -9.25 10.34 18.99
N ASN A 121 -9.32 9.04 19.30
CA ASN A 121 -8.33 8.37 20.14
C ASN A 121 -7.11 7.97 19.31
N THR A 122 -5.93 8.48 19.68
CA THR A 122 -4.63 8.22 19.03
C THR A 122 -4.03 6.86 19.42
N GLU A 123 -4.38 6.35 20.59
CA GLU A 123 -3.84 5.09 21.13
C GLU A 123 -4.29 3.87 20.32
N ASP A 124 -5.54 3.88 19.83
CA ASP A 124 -6.11 2.83 18.97
C ASP A 124 -5.36 2.70 17.62
N ALA A 125 -4.68 3.77 17.18
CA ALA A 125 -3.99 3.81 15.89
C ALA A 125 -2.55 3.28 15.93
N GLN A 126 -1.99 3.04 17.13
CA GLN A 126 -0.57 2.72 17.32
C GLN A 126 -0.28 1.22 17.48
N ILE A 127 -1.30 0.35 17.54
CA ILE A 127 -1.16 -1.08 17.85
C ILE A 127 -1.12 -1.95 16.57
N CYS A 128 -0.27 -1.62 15.60
CA CYS A 128 0.03 -2.55 14.49
C CYS A 128 1.52 -2.81 14.45
N ASN A 129 1.94 -3.86 15.16
CA ASN A 129 3.28 -4.38 15.04
C ASN A 129 3.48 -4.96 13.63
N MET A 130 4.66 -4.75 13.07
CA MET A 130 5.01 -5.24 11.74
C MET A 130 5.09 -6.77 11.80
N GLU A 131 4.10 -7.47 11.26
CA GLU A 131 4.27 -8.89 10.96
C GLU A 131 5.16 -9.04 9.74
N ASN A 132 6.12 -9.96 9.83
CA ASN A 132 7.09 -10.22 8.78
C ASN A 132 6.39 -10.56 7.46
N ILE A 133 6.83 -9.88 6.39
CA ILE A 133 6.41 -10.12 5.00
C ILE A 133 6.47 -11.63 4.72
N THR A 134 5.30 -12.27 4.59
CA THR A 134 5.22 -13.68 4.23
C THR A 134 5.63 -13.83 2.77
N ARG A 135 6.70 -14.59 2.54
CA ARG A 135 7.27 -14.85 1.20
C ARG A 135 6.22 -15.40 0.24
N ARG A 136 6.13 -14.80 -0.95
CA ARG A 136 5.52 -15.44 -2.12
C ARG A 136 6.41 -15.19 -3.34
N ASN A 137 6.76 -16.24 -4.05
CA ASN A 137 7.59 -16.16 -5.26
C ASN A 137 6.89 -15.24 -6.28
N GLY A 138 7.50 -14.08 -6.55
CA GLY A 138 6.97 -13.12 -7.50
C GLY A 138 6.92 -13.71 -8.92
N VAL A 139 5.76 -13.63 -9.56
CA VAL A 139 5.55 -14.10 -10.94
C VAL A 139 5.75 -12.94 -11.93
N GLY A 140 6.41 -13.23 -13.05
CA GLY A 140 6.34 -12.44 -14.30
C GLY A 140 7.55 -11.56 -14.64
N ASN A 141 7.89 -11.53 -15.93
CA ASN A 141 8.78 -10.53 -16.52
C ASN A 141 8.05 -9.18 -16.54
N SER A 142 8.58 -8.20 -15.80
CA SER A 142 8.08 -6.82 -15.81
C SER A 142 8.58 -6.05 -17.02
N THR A 143 7.75 -5.16 -17.56
CA THR A 143 8.13 -4.25 -18.64
C THR A 143 9.29 -3.33 -18.20
N SER A 144 10.08 -2.81 -19.16
CA SER A 144 11.18 -1.87 -18.85
C SER A 144 10.66 -0.67 -18.07
N ASN A 145 9.56 -0.07 -18.54
CA ASN A 145 8.93 1.09 -17.92
C ASN A 145 8.60 0.87 -16.43
N ALA A 146 8.04 -0.28 -16.06
CA ALA A 146 7.72 -0.57 -14.66
C ALA A 146 8.97 -0.67 -13.76
N LYS A 147 10.09 -1.14 -14.32
CA LYS A 147 11.38 -1.16 -13.61
C LYS A 147 11.95 0.25 -13.48
N ASP A 148 11.79 1.08 -14.50
CA ASP A 148 12.28 2.46 -14.52
C ASP A 148 11.54 3.32 -13.49
N VAL A 149 10.21 3.22 -13.43
CA VAL A 149 9.41 3.87 -12.37
C VAL A 149 9.89 3.43 -10.99
N ARG A 150 10.02 2.12 -10.73
CA ARG A 150 10.50 1.65 -9.43
C ARG A 150 11.91 2.18 -9.12
N LYS A 151 12.81 2.23 -10.10
CA LYS A 151 14.15 2.78 -9.95
C LYS A 151 14.13 4.28 -9.61
N TYR A 152 13.22 5.05 -10.22
CA TYR A 152 12.99 6.45 -9.89
C TYR A 152 12.63 6.62 -8.42
N PHE A 153 11.64 5.88 -7.92
CA PHE A 153 11.23 5.92 -6.51
C PHE A 153 12.35 5.49 -5.56
N VAL A 154 13.15 4.48 -5.92
CA VAL A 154 14.34 4.09 -5.14
C VAL A 154 15.31 5.26 -5.03
N ASN A 155 15.63 5.93 -6.14
CA ASN A 155 16.56 7.06 -6.14
C ASN A 155 15.99 8.24 -5.35
N TYR A 156 14.73 8.59 -5.57
CA TYR A 156 14.04 9.66 -4.85
C TYR A 156 14.04 9.42 -3.34
N PHE A 157 13.70 8.22 -2.87
CA PHE A 157 13.68 7.90 -1.44
C PHE A 157 15.05 7.92 -0.76
N ASN A 158 16.11 7.68 -1.52
CA ASN A 158 17.49 7.64 -1.03
C ASN A 158 18.23 8.96 -1.30
N ASN A 159 17.58 9.96 -1.87
CA ASN A 159 18.16 11.27 -2.03
C ASN A 159 18.19 11.98 -0.65
N PRO A 160 19.36 12.47 -0.19
CA PRO A 160 19.46 13.18 1.09
C PRO A 160 18.50 14.37 1.23
N ALA A 161 18.12 15.01 0.12
CA ALA A 161 17.16 16.11 0.13
C ALA A 161 15.72 15.69 0.55
N TYR A 162 15.37 14.42 0.37
CA TYR A 162 14.03 13.88 0.64
C TYR A 162 14.05 12.72 1.66
N GLU A 163 15.14 12.67 2.44
CA GLU A 163 15.35 11.71 3.50
C GLU A 163 14.40 11.96 4.67
N LEU A 164 13.81 10.90 5.19
CA LEU A 164 12.97 10.94 6.38
C LEU A 164 13.74 10.45 7.61
N SER A 165 13.57 11.12 8.75
CA SER A 165 14.29 10.85 10.00
C SER A 165 14.17 9.41 10.53
N TRP A 166 13.16 8.67 10.07
CA TRP A 166 12.90 7.29 10.45
C TRP A 166 13.39 6.26 9.43
N GLN A 167 13.76 6.66 8.20
CA GLN A 167 13.96 5.71 7.09
C GLN A 167 15.16 4.77 7.25
N ASN A 168 16.14 5.15 8.10
CA ASN A 168 17.33 4.35 8.42
C ASN A 168 17.20 3.54 9.72
N ARG A 169 16.07 3.61 10.43
CA ARG A 169 15.83 2.85 11.67
C ARG A 169 15.58 1.36 11.44
N VAL A 170 15.83 0.88 10.23
CA VAL A 170 15.68 -0.52 9.85
C VAL A 170 16.82 -1.31 10.48
N ILE A 171 16.50 -2.13 11.48
CA ILE A 171 17.35 -3.24 11.93
C ILE A 171 16.92 -4.47 11.13
#